data_AF-H7EIR9-F1
#
_entry.id   AF-H7EIR9-F1
#
_cell.length_a   1.000
_cell.length_b   1.000
_cell.length_c   1.000
_cell.angle_alpha   90.00
_cell.angle_beta   90.00
_cell.angle_gamma   90.00
#
_symmetry.space_group_name_H-M   'P 1'
#
loop_
_entity.id
_entity.type
_entity.pdbx_description
1 polymer ?
#
loop_
_entity_poly.entity_id
_entity_poly.type
_entity_poly.pdbx_seq_one_letter_code
_entity_poly.pdbx_strand_id
1 'polypeptide(L)' 'MPKEMEFFTFLLEQYAAHKNTTADKILKTLDEFGLTDFIIGMYEMYHSEAIENAFTDIDRLISQKISSPL' A
#
# COMPACT_ATOMS: atom_id res chain seq x y z
N MET A 1 11.28 -12.06 -4.83
CA MET A 1 11.27 -10.70 -5.41
C MET A 1 10.26 -10.51 -6.56
N PRO A 2 10.19 -11.36 -7.61
CA PRO A 2 9.28 -11.08 -8.73
C PRO A 2 7.80 -11.08 -8.31
N LYS A 3 7.39 -12.06 -7.49
CA LYS A 3 6.00 -12.23 -7.05
C LYS A 3 5.56 -11.11 -6.11
N GLU A 4 6.44 -10.68 -5.24
CA GLU A 4 6.23 -9.59 -4.28
C GLU A 4 6.04 -8.27 -5.03
N MET A 5 6.86 -8.00 -6.05
CA MET A 5 6.73 -6.80 -6.90
C MET A 5 5.51 -6.86 -7.83
N GLU A 6 5.19 -8.02 -8.39
CA GLU A 6 3.97 -8.25 -9.19
C GLU A 6 2.72 -8.02 -8.33
N PHE A 7 2.67 -8.63 -7.14
CA PHE A 7 1.58 -8.42 -6.19
C PHE A 7 1.51 -6.98 -5.70
N PHE A 8 2.66 -6.35 -5.41
CA PHE A 8 2.69 -4.95 -5.01
C PHE A 8 2.11 -4.04 -6.09
N THR A 9 2.47 -4.26 -7.36
CA THR A 9 1.91 -3.51 -8.50
C THR A 9 0.40 -3.71 -8.57
N PHE A 10 -0.07 -4.96 -8.46
CA PHE A 10 -1.50 -5.27 -8.44
C PHE A 10 -2.23 -4.60 -7.26
N LEU A 11 -1.69 -4.72 -6.05
CA LEU A 11 -2.22 -4.10 -4.84
C LEU A 11 -2.34 -2.58 -4.99
N LEU A 12 -1.32 -1.94 -5.54
CA LEU A 12 -1.26 -0.51 -5.78
C LEU A 12 -2.37 -0.05 -6.75
N GLU A 13 -2.59 -0.77 -7.84
CA GLU A 13 -3.64 -0.48 -8.82
C GLU A 13 -5.04 -0.69 -8.23
N GLN A 14 -5.26 -1.78 -7.52
CA GLN A 14 -6.56 -2.07 -6.89
C GLN A 14 -6.89 -1.05 -5.80
N TYR A 15 -5.91 -0.69 -4.97
CA TYR A 15 -6.10 0.33 -3.94
C TYR A 15 -6.31 1.72 -4.56
N ALA A 16 -5.58 2.08 -5.63
CA ALA A 16 -5.81 3.33 -6.35
C ALA A 16 -7.24 3.41 -6.93
N ALA A 17 -7.72 2.31 -7.53
CA ALA A 17 -9.10 2.22 -7.99
C ALA A 17 -10.11 2.38 -6.84
N HIS A 18 -9.87 1.71 -5.70
CA HIS A 18 -10.70 1.84 -4.50
C HIS A 18 -10.75 3.28 -3.97
N LYS A 19 -9.63 4.02 -3.99
CA LYS A 19 -9.55 5.42 -3.55
C LYS A 19 -9.92 6.42 -4.66
N ASN A 20 -10.38 5.95 -5.82
CA ASN A 20 -10.72 6.76 -7.00
C ASN A 20 -9.57 7.72 -7.40
N THR A 21 -8.35 7.20 -7.47
CA THR A 21 -7.11 7.91 -7.79
C THR A 21 -6.20 7.06 -8.70
N THR A 22 -4.95 7.46 -8.90
CA THR A 22 -3.97 6.72 -9.71
C THR A 22 -2.92 6.03 -8.85
N ALA A 23 -2.40 4.90 -9.35
CA ALA A 23 -1.32 4.15 -8.72
C ALA A 23 -0.07 5.03 -8.48
N ASP A 24 0.27 5.91 -9.42
CA ASP A 24 1.35 6.90 -9.30
C ASP A 24 1.19 7.82 -8.08
N LYS A 25 -0.03 8.33 -7.82
CA LYS A 25 -0.29 9.18 -6.67
C LYS A 25 -0.17 8.40 -5.36
N ILE A 26 -0.68 7.17 -5.32
CA ILE A 26 -0.53 6.31 -4.15
C ILE A 26 0.96 6.02 -3.89
N LEU A 27 1.71 5.60 -4.91
CA LEU A 27 3.13 5.27 -4.78
C LEU A 27 3.91 6.46 -4.23
N LYS A 28 3.66 7.66 -4.79
CA LYS A 28 4.26 8.90 -4.29
C LYS A 28 3.96 9.13 -2.80
N THR A 29 2.72 8.95 -2.36
CA THR A 29 2.36 9.07 -0.94
C THR A 29 3.07 8.03 -0.07
N LEU A 30 3.16 6.78 -0.53
CA LEU A 30 3.86 5.72 0.19
C LEU A 30 5.37 6.01 0.30
N ASP A 31 5.99 6.49 -0.78
CA ASP A 31 7.40 6.88 -0.82
C ASP A 31 7.68 8.06 0.11
N GLU A 32 6.85 9.11 0.07
CA GLU A 32 6.96 10.28 0.94
C GLU A 32 6.86 9.91 2.43
N PHE A 33 6.10 8.86 2.76
CA PHE A 33 5.97 8.36 4.13
C PHE A 33 6.94 7.22 4.50
N GLY A 34 7.78 6.76 3.56
CA GLY A 34 8.71 5.65 3.75
C GLY A 34 8.00 4.32 4.02
N LEU A 35 6.86 4.08 3.37
CA LEU A 35 6.03 2.88 3.55
C LEU A 35 6.18 1.83 2.43
N THR A 36 6.80 2.19 1.31
CA THR A 36 6.88 1.33 0.11
C THR A 36 7.53 -0.03 0.39
N ASP A 37 8.76 -0.04 0.92
CA ASP A 37 9.46 -1.29 1.25
C ASP A 37 8.72 -2.10 2.32
N PHE A 38 8.08 -1.42 3.27
CA PHE A 38 7.28 -2.09 4.30
C PHE A 38 6.11 -2.83 3.67
N ILE A 39 5.34 -2.17 2.80
CA ILE A 39 4.17 -2.76 2.14
C ILE A 39 4.58 -3.92 1.23
N ILE A 40 5.70 -3.81 0.50
CA ILE A 40 6.25 -4.93 -0.28
C ILE A 40 6.59 -6.12 0.63
N GLY A 41 7.17 -5.86 1.81
CA GLY A 41 7.49 -6.88 2.81
C GLY A 41 6.27 -7.58 3.42
N MET A 42 5.08 -6.99 3.33
CA MET A 42 3.83 -7.59 3.82
C MET A 42 3.21 -8.61 2.84
N TYR A 43 3.89 -8.95 1.75
CA TYR A 43 3.42 -9.89 0.72
C TYR A 43 2.76 -11.15 1.28
N GLU A 44 3.42 -11.87 2.19
CA GLU A 44 2.91 -13.14 2.74
C GLU A 44 1.54 -12.96 3.43
N MET A 45 1.34 -11.84 4.11
CA MET A 45 0.08 -11.54 4.80
C MET A 45 -0.99 -11.06 3.81
N TYR A 46 -0.66 -10.09 2.95
CA TYR A 46 -1.63 -9.48 2.05
C TYR A 46 -2.08 -10.39 0.91
N HIS A 47 -1.24 -11.31 0.43
CA HIS A 47 -1.63 -12.22 -0.64
C HIS A 47 -2.51 -13.39 -0.16
N SER A 48 -2.55 -13.65 1.15
CA SER A 48 -3.24 -14.80 1.74
C SER A 48 -4.69 -14.48 2.18
N GLU A 49 -5.04 -13.20 2.22
CA GLU A 49 -6.33 -12.71 2.74
C GLU A 49 -7.13 -11.94 1.67
N ALA A 50 -8.29 -11.42 2.07
CA ALA A 50 -9.05 -10.48 1.25
C ALA A 50 -8.24 -9.18 1.06
N ILE A 51 -8.19 -8.68 -0.18
CA ILE A 51 -7.37 -7.51 -0.53
C ILE A 51 -7.80 -6.24 0.22
N GLU A 52 -9.07 -6.16 0.62
CA GLU A 52 -9.63 -5.06 1.41
C GLU A 52 -8.99 -4.94 2.80
N ASN A 53 -8.43 -6.03 3.34
CA ASN A 53 -7.66 -5.99 4.58
C ASN A 53 -6.37 -5.17 4.39
N ALA A 54 -5.69 -5.34 3.25
CA ALA A 54 -4.53 -4.55 2.89
C ALA A 54 -4.88 -3.07 2.70
N PHE A 55 -6.04 -2.76 2.09
CA PHE A 55 -6.50 -1.37 1.95
C PHE A 55 -6.71 -0.71 3.31
N THR A 56 -7.35 -1.42 4.25
CA THR A 56 -7.61 -0.94 5.60
C THR A 56 -6.31 -0.68 6.35
N ASP A 57 -5.31 -1.56 6.22
CA ASP A 57 -4.01 -1.35 6.87
C ASP A 57 -3.23 -0.18 6.25
N ILE A 58 -3.25 -0.04 4.92
CA ILE A 58 -2.62 1.09 4.23
C ILE A 58 -3.25 2.42 4.67
N ASP A 59 -4.59 2.49 4.77
CA ASP A 59 -5.29 3.67 5.28
C ASP A 59 -4.85 4.01 6.71
N ARG A 60 -4.70 3.00 7.58
CA ARG A 60 -4.23 3.16 8.95
C ARG A 60 -2.79 3.69 8.99
N LEU A 61 -1.89 3.12 8.22
CA LEU A 61 -0.47 3.52 8.16
C LEU A 61 -0.31 4.96 7.68
N ILE A 62 -1.03 5.34 6.62
CA ILE A 62 -1.06 6.72 6.11
C ILE A 62 -1.60 7.68 7.16
N SER A 63 -2.71 7.33 7.82
CA SER A 63 -3.32 8.16 8.86
C SER A 63 -2.39 8.38 10.06
N GLN A 64 -1.61 7.38 10.44
CA GLN A 64 -0.61 7.48 11.50
C GLN A 64 0.51 8.48 11.13
N LYS A 65 0.97 8.44 9.88
CA LYS A 65 2.02 9.36 9.38
C LYS A 65 1.54 10.81 9.33
N ILE A 66 0.27 11.03 8.96
CA ILE A 66 -0.35 12.37 8.99
C ILE A 66 -0.51 12.88 10.43
N SER A 67 -0.89 12.01 11.37
CA SER A 67 -1.14 12.38 12.76
C SER A 67 0.13 12.52 13.61
N SER A 68 1.28 12.08 13.09
CA SER A 68 2.59 12.22 13.73
C SER A 68 3.59 12.79 12.72
N PRO A 69 3.44 14.07 12.33
CA PRO A 69 4.44 14.72 11.50
C PRO A 69 5.75 14.77 12.29
N LEU A 70 6.81 14.17 11.72
CA LEU A 70 8.18 14.24 12.23
C LEU A 70 8.65 15.69 12.34
#